data_AF-A0A227J1K4-F1
#
_entry.id   AF-A0A227J1K4-F1
#
_cell.length_a   1.000
_cell.length_b   1.000
_cell.length_c   1.000
_cell.angle_alpha   90.00
_cell.angle_beta   90.00
_cell.angle_gamma   90.00
#
_symmetry.space_group_name_H-M   'P 1'
#
loop_
_entity.id
_entity.type
_entity.pdbx_description
1 polymer ?
#
loop_
_entity_poly.entity_id
_entity_poly.type
_entity_poly.pdbx_seq_one_letter_code
_entity_poly.pdbx_strand_id
1 'polypeptide(L)'
;DEVRVQYLGKKGELTAQLQSLGKLPPEERREAGQEINKAKGVVQQAIAARKDALQSAELEAKLAAETIDVTLPGRRIENGGLHPVTRTVE
;
A
#
# COMPACT_ATOMS: atom_id res chain seq x y z
N ASP A 1 -8.45 -5.60 -7.12
CA ASP A 1 -9.79 -5.28 -6.58
C ASP A 1 -10.84 -6.37 -6.79
N GLU A 2 -10.78 -7.17 -7.86
CA GLU A 2 -11.76 -8.24 -8.13
C GLU A 2 -11.97 -9.21 -6.96
N VAL A 3 -10.88 -9.69 -6.35
CA VAL A 3 -10.92 -10.58 -5.16
C VAL A 3 -11.72 -9.96 -4.01
N ARG A 4 -11.53 -8.66 -3.73
CA ARG A 4 -12.28 -7.97 -2.68
C ARG A 4 -13.78 -7.93 -2.99
N VAL A 5 -14.14 -7.69 -4.25
CA VAL A 5 -15.55 -7.63 -4.68
C VAL A 5 -16.20 -9.02 -4.64
N GLN A 6 -15.48 -10.06 -5.08
CA GLN A 6 -15.96 -11.44 -5.06
C GLN A 6 -16.31 -11.93 -3.65
N TYR A 7 -15.47 -11.64 -2.65
CA TYR A 7 -15.68 -12.14 -1.29
C TYR A 7 -16.48 -11.17 -0.40
N LEU A 8 -16.18 -9.86 -0.45
CA LEU A 8 -16.73 -8.85 0.48
C LEU A 8 -17.74 -7.89 -0.17
N GLY A 9 -18.02 -8.04 -1.47
CA GLY A 9 -18.99 -7.18 -2.18
C GLY A 9 -20.44 -7.39 -1.72
N LYS A 10 -21.35 -6.56 -2.22
CA LYS A 10 -22.80 -6.64 -1.91
C LYS A 10 -23.44 -7.99 -2.29
N LYS A 11 -22.92 -8.64 -3.34
CA LYS A 11 -23.28 -10.00 -3.77
C LYS A 11 -22.13 -11.00 -3.54
N GLY A 12 -21.17 -10.65 -2.68
CA GLY A 12 -20.00 -11.49 -2.43
C GLY A 12 -20.36 -12.73 -1.61
N GLU A 13 -19.52 -13.76 -1.68
CA GLU A 13 -19.77 -15.06 -1.05
C GLU A 13 -20.04 -14.95 0.46
N LEU A 14 -19.25 -14.14 1.19
CA LEU A 14 -19.43 -13.94 2.63
C LEU A 14 -20.70 -13.13 2.96
N THR A 15 -21.06 -12.18 2.10
CA THR A 15 -22.29 -11.40 2.25
C THR A 15 -23.53 -12.26 1.96
N ALA A 16 -23.45 -13.17 0.99
CA ALA A 16 -24.50 -14.13 0.68
C ALA A 16 -24.71 -15.13 1.84
N GLN A 17 -23.63 -15.59 2.47
CA GLN A 17 -23.71 -16.42 3.68
C GLN A 17 -24.33 -15.67 4.87
N LEU A 18 -24.02 -14.38 5.06
CA LEU A 18 -24.69 -13.56 6.08
C LEU A 18 -26.19 -13.42 5.82
N GLN A 19 -26.62 -13.33 4.56
CA GLN A 19 -28.03 -13.25 4.21
C GLN A 19 -28.77 -14.57 4.43
N SER A 20 -28.11 -15.73 4.28
CA SER A 20 -28.73 -17.04 4.50
C SER A 20 -29.01 -17.32 5.98
N LEU A 21 -28.28 -16.69 6.91
CA LEU A 21 -28.49 -16.78 8.36
C LEU A 21 -29.91 -16.37 8.81
N GLY A 22 -30.60 -15.53 8.03
CA GLY A 22 -31.99 -15.15 8.32
C GLY A 22 -32.95 -16.35 8.37
N LYS A 23 -32.60 -17.46 7.72
CA LYS A 23 -33.44 -18.68 7.61
C LYS A 23 -33.27 -19.67 8.76
N LEU A 24 -32.29 -19.46 9.65
CA LEU A 24 -31.94 -20.40 10.73
C LEU A 24 -32.67 -20.10 12.04
N PRO A 25 -32.84 -21.09 12.95
CA PRO A 25 -33.29 -20.87 14.31
C PRO A 25 -32.37 -19.90 15.09
N PRO A 26 -32.87 -19.19 16.13
CA PRO A 26 -32.09 -18.17 16.85
C PRO A 26 -30.77 -18.68 17.45
N GLU A 27 -30.77 -19.91 17.98
CA GLU A 27 -29.61 -20.58 18.58
C GLU A 27 -28.50 -20.81 17.53
N GLU A 28 -28.82 -21.52 16.44
CA GLU A 28 -27.88 -21.82 15.34
C GLU A 28 -27.43 -20.57 14.59
N ARG A 29 -28.30 -19.55 14.49
CA ARG A 29 -27.99 -18.27 13.85
C ARG A 29 -26.87 -17.52 14.59
N ARG A 30 -26.82 -17.62 15.93
CA ARG A 30 -25.83 -16.92 16.73
C ARG A 30 -24.44 -17.49 16.52
N GLU A 31 -24.29 -18.81 16.57
CA GLU A 31 -23.01 -19.49 16.35
C GLU A 31 -22.51 -19.31 14.92
N ALA A 32 -23.36 -19.58 13.93
CA ALA A 32 -23.00 -19.41 12.51
C ALA A 32 -22.68 -17.94 12.17
N GLY A 33 -23.41 -16.98 12.77
CA GLY A 33 -23.13 -15.56 12.60
C GLY A 33 -21.79 -15.11 13.20
N GLN A 34 -21.37 -15.68 14.33
CA GLN A 34 -20.05 -15.39 14.90
C GLN A 34 -18.93 -15.92 14.00
N GLU A 35 -19.04 -17.16 13.53
CA GLU A 35 -18.01 -17.76 12.67
C GLU A 35 -17.88 -17.02 11.33
N ILE A 36 -19.00 -16.63 10.71
CA ILE A 36 -18.98 -15.87 9.45
C ILE A 36 -18.37 -14.48 9.66
N ASN A 37 -18.68 -13.80 10.76
CA ASN A 37 -18.08 -12.49 11.05
C ASN A 37 -16.58 -12.59 11.33
N LYS A 38 -16.14 -13.67 11.99
CA LYS A 38 -14.72 -13.96 12.20
C LYS A 38 -14.00 -14.20 10.88
N ALA A 39 -14.56 -15.04 10.01
CA ALA A 39 -14.03 -15.30 8.67
C ALA A 39 -13.93 -14.01 7.84
N LYS A 40 -14.98 -13.17 7.89
CA LYS A 40 -15.00 -11.85 7.24
C LYS A 40 -13.88 -10.94 7.73
N GLY A 41 -13.64 -10.90 9.05
CA GLY A 41 -12.54 -10.13 9.64
C GLY A 41 -11.17 -10.58 9.14
N VAL A 42 -10.93 -11.89 9.13
CA VAL A 42 -9.66 -12.48 8.64
C VAL A 42 -9.44 -12.16 7.16
N VAL A 43 -10.46 -12.36 6.32
CA VAL A 43 -10.37 -12.07 4.88
C VAL A 43 -10.12 -10.59 4.62
N GLN A 44 -10.79 -9.70 5.36
CA GLN A 44 -10.60 -8.25 5.22
C GLN A 44 -9.17 -7.84 5.62
N GLN A 45 -8.64 -8.40 6.71
CA GLN A 45 -7.26 -8.14 7.14
C GLN A 45 -6.24 -8.67 6.13
N ALA A 46 -6.42 -9.88 5.62
CA ALA A 46 -5.52 -10.48 4.63
C ALA A 46 -5.49 -9.67 3.32
N ILE A 47 -6.65 -9.21 2.84
CA ILE A 47 -6.75 -8.38 1.64
C ILE A 47 -6.07 -7.02 1.87
N ALA A 48 -6.28 -6.39 3.03
CA ALA A 48 -5.63 -5.12 3.37
C ALA A 48 -4.10 -5.28 3.43
N ALA A 49 -3.59 -6.26 4.17
CA ALA A 49 -2.16 -6.53 4.27
C ALA A 49 -1.52 -6.81 2.91
N ARG A 50 -2.21 -7.57 2.04
CA ARG A 50 -1.70 -7.84 0.69
C ARG A 50 -1.70 -6.58 -0.19
N LYS A 51 -2.71 -5.73 -0.08
CA LYS A 51 -2.77 -4.46 -0.79
C LYS A 51 -1.60 -3.57 -0.38
N ASP A 52 -1.37 -3.40 0.92
CA ASP A 52 -0.30 -2.56 1.44
C ASP A 52 1.07 -3.08 0.98
N ALA A 53 1.30 -4.39 1.04
CA ALA A 53 2.53 -5.01 0.56
C ALA A 53 2.78 -4.75 -0.94
N LEU A 54 1.73 -4.80 -1.77
CA LEU A 54 1.85 -4.51 -3.21
C LEU A 54 2.15 -3.04 -3.47
N GLN A 55 1.53 -2.14 -2.71
CA GLN A 55 1.78 -0.69 -2.82
C GLN A 55 3.22 -0.34 -2.39
N SER A 56 3.70 -0.93 -1.30
CA SER A 56 5.11 -0.77 -0.88
C SER A 56 6.07 -1.32 -1.94
N ALA A 57 5.80 -2.51 -2.50
CA ALA A 57 6.63 -3.08 -3.54
C ALA A 57 6.68 -2.21 -4.81
N GLU A 58 5.55 -1.63 -5.23
CA GLU A 58 5.49 -0.70 -6.36
C GLU A 58 6.28 0.58 -6.08
N LEU A 59 6.17 1.13 -4.87
CA LEU A 59 6.92 2.32 -4.45
C LEU A 59 8.43 2.06 -4.46
N GLU A 60 8.88 0.97 -3.84
CA GLU A 60 10.28 0.57 -3.82
C GLU A 60 10.84 0.35 -5.23
N ALA A 61 10.05 -0.28 -6.12
CA ALA A 61 10.45 -0.45 -7.52
C ALA A 61 10.62 0.89 -8.24
N LYS A 62 9.75 1.87 -7.98
CA LYS A 62 9.87 3.23 -8.53
C LYS A 62 11.11 3.95 -8.00
N LEU A 63 11.34 3.91 -6.68
CA LEU A 63 12.52 4.51 -6.05
C LEU A 63 13.83 3.89 -6.56
N ALA A 64 13.87 2.57 -6.73
CA ALA A 64 15.02 1.87 -7.28
C ALA A 64 15.29 2.28 -8.74
N ALA A 65 14.23 2.43 -9.56
CA ALA A 65 14.35 2.87 -10.94
C ALA A 65 14.81 4.33 -11.07
N GLU A 66 14.45 5.18 -10.11
CA GLU A 66 14.82 6.60 -10.06
C GLU A 66 16.09 6.88 -9.26
N THR A 67 16.82 5.83 -8.85
CA THR A 67 18.07 5.98 -8.09
C THR A 67 19.15 6.63 -8.96
N ILE A 68 19.72 7.73 -8.47
CA ILE A 68 20.79 8.48 -9.12
C ILE A 68 22.08 8.41 -8.31
N ASP A 69 23.23 8.53 -8.98
CA ASP A 69 24.50 8.72 -8.31
C ASP A 69 24.62 10.16 -7.78
N VAL A 70 24.46 10.30 -6.46
CA VAL A 70 24.52 11.58 -5.75
C VAL A 70 25.95 12.15 -5.65
N THR A 71 26.98 11.40 -6.03
CA THR A 71 28.38 11.86 -6.00
C THR A 71 28.80 12.60 -7.26
N LEU A 72 27.99 12.52 -8.32
CA LEU A 72 28.28 13.19 -9.58
C LEU A 72 28.35 14.71 -9.39
N PRO A 73 29.32 15.39 -10.02
CA PRO A 73 29.42 16.84 -9.94
C PRO A 73 28.14 17.46 -10.49
N GLY A 74 27.52 18.31 -9.67
CA GLY A 74 26.31 19.03 -10.05
C GLY A 74 26.55 19.98 -11.22
N ARG A 75 25.46 20.37 -11.89
CA ARG A 75 25.51 21.40 -12.92
C ARG A 75 25.81 22.75 -12.26
N ARG A 76 26.99 23.30 -12.50
CA ARG A 76 27.43 24.59 -11.96
C ARG A 76 28.08 25.45 -13.05
N ILE A 77 28.02 26.76 -12.84
CA ILE A 77 28.88 27.71 -13.55
C ILE A 77 30.22 27.72 -12.82
N GLU A 78 31.32 27.86 -13.58
CA GLU A 78 32.64 27.95 -12.99
C GLU A 78 32.76 29.16 -12.08
N ASN A 79 33.48 28.99 -10.97
CA ASN A 79 33.76 30.10 -10.07
C ASN A 79 34.71 31.07 -10.78
N GLY A 80 34.42 32.36 -10.69
CA GLY A 80 35.35 33.40 -11.12
C GLY A 80 36.61 33.40 -10.25
N GLY A 81 37.68 33.96 -10.80
CA GLY A 81 38.95 34.16 -10.08
C GLY A 81 39.23 35.65 -9.88
N LEU A 82 39.79 36.00 -8.71
CA LEU A 82 40.42 37.30 -8.54
C LEU A 82 41.66 37.42 -9.44
N HIS A 83 41.86 38.60 -10.02
CA HIS A 83 43.04 38.91 -10.81
C HIS A 83 44.30 38.78 -9.93
N PRO A 84 45.45 38.27 -10.44
CA PRO A 84 46.66 38.03 -9.63
C PRO A 84 47.15 39.25 -8.85
N VAL A 85 47.06 40.46 -9.43
CA VAL A 85 47.44 41.72 -8.76
C VAL A 85 46.58 42.00 -7.53
N THR A 86 45.28 41.67 -7.57
CA THR A 86 44.38 41.83 -6.43
C THR A 86 44.73 40.85 -5.30
N ARG A 87 45.23 39.65 -5.63
CA ARG A 87 45.67 38.66 -4.63
C ARG A 87 46.96 39.05 -3.91
N THR A 88 47.80 39.89 -4.50
CA THR A 88 49.09 40.32 -3.93
C THR A 88 48.99 41.56 -3.04
N VAL A 89 47.82 42.20 -3.00
CA VAL A 89 47.58 43.44 -2.23
C VAL A 89 46.94 43.17 -0.86
N GLU A 90 46.44 41.95 -0.62
CA GLU A 90 46.03 41.46 0.72
C GLU A 90 47.24 41.00 1.56
#